data_AF-A0A9E4IPU0-F1
#
_entry.id   AF-A0A9E4IPU0-F1
#
_cell.length_a   1.000
_cell.length_b   1.000
_cell.length_c   1.000
_cell.angle_alpha   90.00
_cell.angle_beta   90.00
_cell.angle_gamma   90.00
#
_symmetry.space_group_name_H-M   'P 1'
#
loop_
_entity.id
_entity.type
_entity.pdbx_description
1 polymer ?
#
loop_
_entity_poly.entity_id
_entity_poly.type
_entity_poly.pdbx_seq_one_letter_code
_entity_poly.pdbx_strand_id
1 'polypeptide(L)'
;MGIEIYCNSGPEPTDHGALWDELLASGERFGMEFSSASSMGIRRIESGILDNGTDIEADLTPFGAGLGQFVRLDKGDFIGRAALETADRSQLLFGLVCATATPEAGMEVHAVNGPVGHMTNGTWSPTLDVGVGYVRFDRPLPGDDWLGKTVLLHDRAGKSHEATVDTLPFVDKEKRLPRAIWRGPLAG
;
A
#
# COMPACT_ATOMS: atom_id res chain seq x y z
N MET A 1 8.35 -15.61 -0.29
CA MET A 1 7.27 -16.48 0.22
C MET A 1 7.30 -16.41 1.73
N GLY A 2 6.14 -16.48 2.37
CA GLY A 2 6.01 -16.47 3.82
C GLY A 2 4.66 -17.04 4.21
N ILE A 3 4.50 -17.35 5.49
CA ILE A 3 3.24 -17.79 6.09
C ILE A 3 2.99 -16.95 7.33
N GLU A 4 1.73 -16.78 7.68
CA GLU A 4 1.32 -16.28 8.98
C GLU A 4 1.08 -17.48 9.90
N ILE A 5 1.75 -17.52 11.04
CA ILE A 5 1.62 -18.62 12.01
C ILE A 5 0.74 -18.14 13.16
N TYR A 6 -0.48 -18.66 13.20
CA TYR A 6 -1.45 -18.40 14.27
C TYR A 6 -1.35 -19.49 15.33
N CYS A 7 -1.27 -19.08 16.60
CA CYS A 7 -1.09 -19.99 17.73
C CYS A 7 -2.30 -19.95 18.67
N ASN A 8 -2.54 -21.04 19.39
CA ASN A 8 -3.62 -21.10 20.37
C ASN A 8 -3.24 -20.29 21.61
N SER A 9 -4.08 -19.34 22.00
CA SER A 9 -3.98 -18.62 23.28
C SER A 9 -5.09 -19.02 24.27
N GLY A 10 -5.81 -20.10 23.97
CA GLY A 10 -6.90 -20.65 24.78
C GLY A 10 -6.41 -21.47 25.98
N PRO A 11 -7.25 -22.39 26.50
CA PRO A 11 -6.97 -23.13 27.74
C PRO A 11 -5.69 -23.98 27.72
N GLU A 12 -5.28 -24.43 26.54
CA GLU A 12 -4.01 -25.12 26.30
C GLU A 12 -3.15 -24.26 25.36
N PRO A 13 -2.49 -23.22 25.90
CA PRO A 13 -1.81 -22.24 25.08
C PRO A 13 -0.55 -22.84 24.46
N THR A 14 -0.25 -22.39 23.25
CA THR A 14 1.04 -22.65 22.62
C THR A 14 2.13 -21.89 23.39
N ASP A 15 3.27 -22.54 23.64
CA ASP A 15 4.46 -21.82 24.09
C ASP A 15 5.04 -21.01 22.93
N HIS A 16 4.66 -19.73 22.87
CA HIS A 16 5.09 -18.82 21.79
C HIS A 16 6.59 -18.55 21.81
N GLY A 17 7.22 -18.58 22.99
CA GLY A 17 8.67 -18.37 23.12
C GLY A 17 9.44 -19.56 22.56
N ALA A 18 9.07 -20.77 22.96
CA ALA A 18 9.69 -21.99 22.44
C ALA A 18 9.48 -22.14 20.91
N LEU A 19 8.29 -21.79 20.41
CA LEU A 19 8.04 -21.79 18.96
C LEU A 19 8.93 -20.78 18.22
N TRP A 20 9.06 -19.57 18.77
CA TRP A 20 9.91 -18.53 18.18
C TRP A 20 11.38 -18.95 18.13
N ASP A 21 11.91 -19.47 19.25
CA ASP A 21 13.29 -19.92 19.36
C ASP A 21 13.57 -21.07 18.39
N GLU A 22 12.65 -22.03 18.28
CA GLU A 22 12.77 -23.16 17.34
C GLU A 22 12.77 -22.69 15.89
N LEU A 23 11.91 -21.73 15.52
CA LEU A 23 11.88 -21.17 14.17
C LEU A 23 13.21 -20.48 13.81
N LEU A 24 13.77 -19.68 14.73
CA LEU A 24 15.05 -19.02 14.54
C LEU A 24 16.20 -20.03 14.42
N ALA A 25 16.27 -21.01 15.32
CA ALA A 25 17.30 -22.04 15.30
C ALA A 25 17.24 -22.88 14.00
N SER A 26 16.04 -23.31 13.60
CA SER A 26 15.83 -24.05 12.35
C SER A 26 16.16 -23.21 11.11
N GLY A 27 15.96 -21.89 11.19
CA GLY A 27 16.21 -20.93 10.13
C GLY A 27 17.67 -20.49 9.95
N GLU A 28 18.50 -20.65 10.98
CA GLU A 28 19.88 -20.15 11.01
C GLU A 28 20.70 -20.63 9.79
N ARG A 29 20.60 -21.92 9.45
CA ARG A 29 21.29 -22.51 8.29
C ARG A 29 20.89 -21.91 6.94
N PHE A 30 19.78 -21.18 6.89
CA PHE A 30 19.27 -20.50 5.70
C PHE A 30 19.51 -18.98 5.74
N GLY A 31 20.22 -18.46 6.75
CA GLY A 31 20.43 -17.03 6.95
C GLY A 31 19.18 -16.31 7.43
N MET A 32 18.35 -16.96 8.25
CA MET A 32 17.18 -16.31 8.84
C MET A 32 17.61 -15.15 9.74
N GLU A 33 16.97 -13.99 9.54
CA GLU A 33 17.20 -12.78 10.32
C GLU A 33 15.89 -12.27 10.93
N PHE A 34 16.02 -11.55 12.03
CA PHE A 34 14.91 -10.80 12.61
C PHE A 34 14.63 -9.52 11.80
N SER A 35 13.36 -9.27 11.52
CA SER A 35 12.90 -8.07 10.82
C SER A 35 11.98 -7.25 11.72
N SER A 36 12.21 -5.94 11.78
CA SER A 36 11.50 -5.03 12.68
C SER A 36 10.19 -4.49 12.09
N ALA A 37 9.39 -3.81 12.91
CA ALA A 37 8.21 -3.09 12.44
C ALA A 37 8.56 -2.02 11.39
N SER A 38 9.72 -1.37 11.50
CA SER A 38 10.17 -0.34 10.56
C SER A 38 10.44 -0.90 9.17
N SER A 39 11.09 -2.07 9.06
CA SER A 39 11.29 -2.73 7.76
C SER A 39 9.97 -3.23 7.18
N MET A 40 9.03 -3.69 8.01
CA MET A 40 7.68 -4.04 7.54
C MET A 40 6.93 -2.83 7.00
N GLY A 41 7.03 -1.67 7.66
CA GLY A 41 6.46 -0.40 7.19
C GLY A 41 6.93 -0.04 5.78
N ILE A 42 8.25 -0.10 5.53
CA ILE A 42 8.80 0.15 4.20
C ILE A 42 8.25 -0.84 3.18
N ARG A 43 8.35 -2.15 3.48
CA ARG A 43 7.95 -3.20 2.53
C ARG A 43 6.47 -3.15 2.18
N ARG A 44 5.61 -2.78 3.13
CA ARG A 44 4.18 -2.66 2.89
C ARG A 44 3.86 -1.46 1.99
N ILE A 45 4.60 -0.34 2.12
CA ILE A 45 4.50 0.81 1.21
C ILE A 45 4.95 0.39 -0.18
N GLU A 46 6.15 -0.20 -0.30
CA GLU A 46 6.69 -0.67 -1.57
C GLU A 46 5.75 -1.67 -2.27
N SER A 47 5.05 -2.50 -1.50
CA SER A 47 4.13 -3.54 -1.97
C SER A 47 2.69 -3.04 -2.20
N GLY A 48 2.40 -1.76 -1.99
CA GLY A 48 1.07 -1.19 -2.21
C GLY A 48 -0.01 -1.71 -1.26
N ILE A 49 0.36 -2.16 -0.05
CA ILE A 49 -0.57 -2.59 0.98
C ILE A 49 -1.05 -1.36 1.73
N LEU A 50 -2.37 -1.15 1.73
CA LEU A 50 -3.05 0.00 2.32
C LEU A 50 -3.50 -0.32 3.75
N ASP A 51 -3.29 0.62 4.67
CA ASP A 51 -3.75 0.53 6.05
C ASP A 51 -5.10 1.25 6.23
N ASN A 52 -6.03 0.60 6.95
CA ASN A 52 -7.28 1.24 7.38
C ASN A 52 -7.00 2.23 8.51
N GLY A 53 -7.59 3.42 8.42
CA GLY A 53 -7.41 4.50 9.40
C GLY A 53 -6.18 5.38 9.15
N THR A 54 -5.37 5.09 8.13
CA THR A 54 -4.33 6.01 7.64
C THR A 54 -4.40 6.23 6.14
N ASP A 55 -4.48 5.16 5.34
CA ASP A 55 -4.53 5.26 3.87
C ASP A 55 -5.98 5.22 3.36
N ILE A 56 -6.80 4.39 4.01
CA ILE A 56 -8.23 4.27 3.73
C ILE A 56 -9.01 4.75 4.96
N GLU A 57 -9.76 5.81 4.78
CA GLU A 57 -10.62 6.40 5.82
C GLU A 57 -12.11 6.27 5.45
N ALA A 58 -12.98 6.60 6.41
CA ALA A 58 -14.43 6.41 6.27
C ALA A 58 -15.08 7.28 5.17
N ASP A 59 -14.38 8.32 4.72
CA ASP A 59 -14.82 9.23 3.66
C ASP A 59 -14.33 8.81 2.27
N LEU A 60 -13.58 7.71 2.16
CA LEU A 60 -13.07 7.18 0.89
C LEU A 60 -13.80 5.88 0.52
N THR A 61 -14.45 5.86 -0.63
CA THR A 61 -15.11 4.65 -1.13
C THR A 61 -14.06 3.61 -1.58
N PRO A 62 -14.42 2.32 -1.64
CA PRO A 62 -13.53 1.31 -2.23
C PRO A 62 -13.13 1.61 -3.67
N PHE A 63 -13.95 2.35 -4.44
CA PHE A 63 -13.58 2.79 -5.78
C PHE A 63 -12.52 3.89 -5.75
N GLY A 64 -12.72 4.89 -4.88
CA GLY A 64 -11.72 5.93 -4.62
C GLY A 64 -10.38 5.36 -4.15
N ALA A 65 -10.40 4.28 -3.37
CA ALA A 65 -9.20 3.58 -2.91
C ALA A 65 -8.55 2.65 -3.95
N GLY A 66 -9.10 2.52 -5.17
CA GLY A 66 -8.61 1.56 -6.18
C GLY A 66 -8.93 0.08 -5.86
N LEU A 67 -9.80 -0.17 -4.88
CA LEU A 67 -10.23 -1.50 -4.41
C LEU A 67 -11.55 -1.97 -5.03
N GLY A 68 -12.03 -1.28 -6.06
CA GLY A 68 -13.30 -1.59 -6.73
C GLY A 68 -13.43 -3.04 -7.20
N GLN A 69 -12.31 -3.66 -7.60
CA GLN A 69 -12.25 -5.07 -8.02
C GLN A 69 -12.65 -6.07 -6.93
N PHE A 70 -12.67 -5.67 -5.65
CA PHE A 70 -13.08 -6.50 -4.52
C PHE A 70 -14.56 -6.31 -4.14
N VAL A 71 -15.23 -5.31 -4.71
CA VAL A 71 -16.65 -5.08 -4.49
C VAL A 71 -17.47 -6.02 -5.38
N ARG A 72 -18.33 -6.83 -4.76
CA ARG A 72 -19.28 -7.71 -5.44
C ARG A 72 -20.69 -7.18 -5.21
N LEU A 73 -21.22 -6.39 -6.15
CA LEU A 73 -22.58 -5.83 -6.06
C LEU A 73 -23.68 -6.89 -6.31
N ASP A 74 -23.29 -8.01 -6.92
CA ASP A 74 -24.12 -9.14 -7.30
C ASP A 74 -24.28 -10.20 -6.21
N LYS A 75 -23.52 -10.13 -5.10
CA LYS A 75 -23.56 -11.14 -4.02
C LYS A 75 -24.82 -11.10 -3.14
N GLY A 76 -25.81 -10.26 -3.48
CA GLY A 76 -26.96 -9.95 -2.64
C GLY A 76 -26.71 -8.77 -1.72
N ASP A 77 -27.42 -8.72 -0.59
CA ASP A 77 -27.39 -7.59 0.33
C ASP A 77 -26.15 -7.57 1.23
N PHE A 78 -25.63 -6.38 1.51
CA PHE A 78 -24.53 -6.14 2.44
C PHE A 78 -24.48 -4.67 2.88
N ILE A 79 -23.87 -4.41 4.03
CA ILE A 79 -23.74 -3.06 4.59
C ILE A 79 -23.04 -2.14 3.58
N GLY A 80 -23.71 -1.05 3.21
CA GLY A 80 -23.20 -0.06 2.25
C GLY A 80 -23.53 -0.34 0.78
N ARG A 81 -24.18 -1.46 0.44
CA ARG A 81 -24.52 -1.83 -0.95
C ARG A 81 -25.21 -0.70 -1.72
N ALA A 82 -26.31 -0.18 -1.19
CA ALA A 82 -27.11 0.86 -1.86
C ALA A 82 -26.28 2.15 -2.11
N ALA A 83 -25.39 2.51 -1.20
CA ALA A 83 -24.48 3.65 -1.38
C ALA A 83 -23.43 3.37 -2.46
N LEU A 84 -22.91 2.15 -2.52
CA LEU A 84 -21.91 1.74 -3.53
C LEU A 84 -22.52 1.53 -4.92
N GLU A 85 -23.83 1.38 -5.07
CA GLU A 85 -24.48 1.31 -6.39
C GLU A 85 -24.35 2.65 -7.13
N THR A 86 -24.56 3.76 -6.42
CA THR A 86 -24.55 5.13 -6.98
C THR A 86 -23.25 5.88 -6.77
N ALA A 87 -22.28 5.29 -6.05
CA ALA A 87 -20.98 5.90 -5.81
C ALA A 87 -20.19 6.14 -7.12
N ASP A 88 -19.42 7.24 -7.12
CA ASP A 88 -18.40 7.51 -8.14
C ASP A 88 -17.40 6.35 -8.20
N ARG A 89 -17.02 5.96 -9.42
CA ARG A 89 -16.10 4.85 -9.70
C ARG A 89 -14.67 5.31 -9.93
N SER A 90 -14.44 6.62 -9.92
CA SER A 90 -13.12 7.24 -10.10
C SER A 90 -12.20 6.91 -8.94
N GLN A 91 -10.95 6.58 -9.26
CA GLN A 91 -9.90 6.38 -8.27
C GLN A 91 -9.35 7.73 -7.81
N LEU A 92 -9.06 7.84 -6.52
CA LEU A 92 -8.50 9.03 -5.87
C LEU A 92 -7.18 8.74 -5.15
N LEU A 93 -6.92 7.49 -4.78
CA LEU A 93 -5.70 7.07 -4.12
C LEU A 93 -4.74 6.39 -5.10
N PHE A 94 -3.49 6.82 -5.14
CA PHE A 94 -2.44 6.34 -6.05
C PHE A 94 -1.10 6.22 -5.35
N GLY A 95 -0.12 5.60 -6.02
CA GLY A 95 1.27 5.73 -5.62
C GLY A 95 1.85 7.07 -6.08
N LEU A 96 2.86 7.56 -5.38
CA LEU A 96 3.63 8.74 -5.74
C LEU A 96 5.12 8.46 -5.54
N VAL A 97 5.92 8.80 -6.54
CA VAL A 97 7.38 8.61 -6.56
C VAL A 97 8.05 9.97 -6.63
N CYS A 98 9.01 10.23 -5.73
CA CYS A 98 9.76 11.48 -5.66
C CYS A 98 11.26 11.18 -5.53
N ALA A 99 12.06 11.62 -6.51
CA ALA A 99 13.50 11.38 -6.51
C ALA A 99 14.27 12.28 -5.53
N THR A 100 13.68 13.37 -5.05
CA THR A 100 14.41 14.44 -4.34
C THR A 100 13.94 14.70 -2.91
N ALA A 101 12.90 13.99 -2.45
CA ALA A 101 12.39 14.05 -1.09
C ALA A 101 11.74 12.73 -0.70
N THR A 102 11.70 12.47 0.60
CA THR A 102 10.92 11.38 1.19
C THR A 102 9.50 11.88 1.47
N PRO A 103 8.45 11.31 0.84
CA PRO A 103 7.08 11.69 1.15
C PRO A 103 6.73 11.31 2.59
N GLU A 104 5.96 12.16 3.26
CA GLU A 104 5.43 11.93 4.61
C GLU A 104 3.94 12.26 4.64
N ALA A 105 3.22 11.63 5.58
CA ALA A 105 1.80 11.92 5.80
C ALA A 105 1.55 13.42 6.03
N GLY A 106 0.51 13.93 5.36
CA GLY A 106 0.06 15.32 5.43
C GLY A 106 0.84 16.30 4.53
N MET A 107 1.86 15.87 3.80
CA MET A 107 2.49 16.72 2.78
C MET A 107 1.48 17.05 1.66
N GLU A 108 1.41 18.31 1.27
CA GLU A 108 0.48 18.76 0.22
C GLU A 108 1.00 18.38 -1.17
N VAL A 109 0.07 18.05 -2.05
CA VAL A 109 0.34 17.76 -3.47
C VAL A 109 -0.38 18.79 -4.33
N HIS A 110 0.38 19.48 -5.18
CA HIS A 110 -0.09 20.55 -6.03
C HIS A 110 0.01 20.18 -7.51
N ALA A 111 -0.99 20.57 -8.28
CA ALA A 111 -0.92 20.66 -9.73
C ALA A 111 -0.61 22.10 -10.15
N VAL A 112 -0.56 22.37 -11.46
CA VAL A 112 -0.31 23.72 -12.01
C VAL A 112 -1.27 24.78 -11.44
N ASN A 113 -2.49 24.40 -11.08
CA ASN A 113 -3.54 25.31 -10.62
C ASN A 113 -3.70 25.34 -9.08
N GLY A 114 -2.74 24.81 -8.33
CA GLY A 114 -2.73 24.83 -6.86
C GLY A 114 -2.93 23.45 -6.23
N PRO A 115 -3.36 23.39 -4.94
CA PRO A 115 -3.47 22.14 -4.20
C PRO A 115 -4.55 21.21 -4.78
N VAL A 116 -4.23 19.93 -4.87
CA VAL A 116 -5.11 18.90 -5.46
C VAL A 116 -5.25 17.65 -4.60
N GLY A 117 -4.46 17.53 -3.53
CA GLY A 117 -4.48 16.39 -2.65
C GLY A 117 -3.36 16.44 -1.62
N HIS A 118 -3.15 15.31 -0.97
CA HIS A 118 -2.15 15.17 0.08
C HIS A 118 -1.60 13.74 0.13
N MET A 119 -0.42 13.60 0.72
CA MET A 119 0.15 12.29 1.05
C MET A 119 -0.59 11.68 2.25
N THR A 120 -1.08 10.45 2.12
CA THR A 120 -1.62 9.69 3.27
C THR A 120 -0.50 9.02 4.06
N ASN A 121 0.54 8.55 3.36
CA ASN A 121 1.72 7.95 3.96
C ASN A 121 2.90 7.95 2.98
N GLY A 122 4.11 7.71 3.47
CA GLY A 122 5.30 7.62 2.62
C GLY A 122 6.56 7.21 3.36
N THR A 123 7.59 6.88 2.60
CA THR A 123 8.89 6.44 3.09
C THR A 123 9.98 6.59 2.04
N TRP A 124 11.23 6.43 2.45
CA TRP A 124 12.34 6.20 1.53
C TRP A 124 12.37 4.72 1.17
N SER A 125 12.32 4.41 -0.13
CA SER A 125 12.48 3.04 -0.61
C SER A 125 13.97 2.74 -0.81
N PRO A 126 14.60 1.90 0.03
CA PRO A 126 15.97 1.43 -0.23
C PRO A 126 16.02 0.50 -1.46
N THR A 127 14.90 -0.11 -1.85
CA THR A 127 14.82 -0.99 -3.03
C THR A 127 14.88 -0.21 -4.33
N LEU A 128 14.25 0.97 -4.38
CA LEU A 128 14.15 1.82 -5.57
C LEU A 128 15.08 3.03 -5.53
N ASP A 129 15.72 3.29 -4.40
CA ASP A 129 16.59 4.46 -4.16
C ASP A 129 15.87 5.80 -4.40
N VAL A 130 14.58 5.87 -4.05
CA VAL A 130 13.72 7.05 -4.20
C VAL A 130 12.68 7.12 -3.08
N GLY A 131 12.10 8.30 -2.87
CA GLY A 131 10.94 8.48 -2.01
C GLY A 131 9.69 7.91 -2.66
N VAL A 132 8.90 7.15 -1.91
CA VAL A 132 7.63 6.57 -2.36
C VAL A 132 6.55 6.73 -1.30
N GLY A 133 5.29 6.80 -1.71
CA GLY A 133 4.19 6.90 -0.78
C GLY A 133 2.84 6.91 -1.46
N TYR A 134 1.79 7.00 -0.67
CA TYR A 134 0.43 7.03 -1.20
C TYR A 134 -0.09 8.46 -1.20
N VAL A 135 -0.64 8.88 -2.32
CA VAL A 135 -1.28 10.18 -2.51
C VAL A 135 -2.77 9.99 -2.65
N ARG A 136 -3.55 10.80 -1.95
CA ARG A 136 -5.00 10.92 -2.13
C ARG A 136 -5.32 12.28 -2.73
N PHE A 137 -5.99 12.28 -3.87
CA PHE A 137 -6.51 13.48 -4.53
C PHE A 137 -7.90 13.82 -4.00
N ASP A 138 -8.20 15.12 -3.93
CA ASP A 138 -9.49 15.61 -3.43
C ASP A 138 -10.64 15.34 -4.41
N ARG A 139 -10.31 15.19 -5.69
CA ARG A 139 -11.26 14.96 -6.78
C ARG A 139 -10.62 14.23 -7.96
N PRO A 140 -11.42 13.58 -8.82
CA PRO A 140 -10.91 13.02 -10.08
C PRO A 140 -10.37 14.12 -10.99
N LEU A 141 -9.39 13.78 -11.83
CA LEU A 141 -8.90 14.72 -12.84
C LEU A 141 -9.96 14.87 -13.94
N PRO A 142 -10.45 16.08 -14.25
CA PRO A 142 -11.52 16.22 -15.25
C PRO A 142 -11.09 15.77 -16.65
N GLY A 143 -11.78 14.77 -17.19
CA GLY A 143 -11.55 14.25 -18.55
C GLY A 143 -10.32 13.37 -18.72
N ASP A 144 -9.65 12.98 -17.63
CA ASP A 144 -8.42 12.19 -17.65
C ASP A 144 -8.25 11.44 -16.31
N ASP A 145 -7.10 10.80 -16.09
CA ASP A 145 -6.71 10.14 -14.85
C ASP A 145 -5.44 10.76 -14.24
N TRP A 146 -5.24 10.63 -12.93
CA TRP A 146 -4.05 11.14 -12.24
C TRP A 146 -2.79 10.30 -12.51
N LEU A 147 -2.93 9.06 -12.94
CA LEU A 147 -1.81 8.17 -13.21
C LEU A 147 -0.85 8.74 -14.27
N GLY A 148 0.44 8.69 -13.96
CA GLY A 148 1.51 9.17 -14.83
C GLY A 148 1.65 10.70 -14.87
N LYS A 149 0.82 11.45 -14.13
CA LYS A 149 0.93 12.90 -14.08
C LYS A 149 2.10 13.33 -13.19
N THR A 150 2.74 14.41 -13.59
CA THR A 150 3.72 15.13 -12.77
C THR A 150 2.99 16.11 -11.85
N VAL A 151 3.34 16.09 -10.58
CA VAL A 151 2.80 16.97 -9.53
C VAL A 151 3.94 17.53 -8.68
N LEU A 152 3.65 18.55 -7.88
CA LEU A 152 4.58 19.11 -6.92
C LEU A 152 4.23 18.63 -5.52
N LEU A 153 5.17 17.92 -4.88
CA LEU A 153 5.13 17.57 -3.47
C LEU A 153 5.74 18.69 -2.65
N HIS A 154 5.00 19.25 -1.70
CA HIS A 154 5.47 20.30 -0.81
C HIS A 154 5.91 19.70 0.53
N ASP A 155 7.20 19.81 0.84
CA ASP A 155 7.74 19.35 2.11
C ASP A 155 7.40 20.32 3.27
N ARG A 156 7.68 19.89 4.50
CA ARG A 156 7.42 20.71 5.71
C ARG A 156 8.33 21.94 5.82
N ALA A 157 9.41 22.01 5.03
CA ALA A 157 10.28 23.17 4.96
C ALA A 157 9.82 24.20 3.91
N GLY A 158 8.72 23.91 3.19
CA GLY A 158 8.16 24.77 2.15
C GLY A 158 8.84 24.62 0.78
N LYS A 159 9.65 23.59 0.58
CA LYS A 159 10.27 23.27 -0.71
C LYS A 159 9.33 22.40 -1.55
N SER A 160 9.26 22.71 -2.83
CA SER A 160 8.53 21.90 -3.81
C SER A 160 9.47 20.92 -4.50
N HIS A 161 8.97 19.70 -4.67
CA HIS A 161 9.67 18.60 -5.30
C HIS A 161 8.81 18.04 -6.43
N GLU A 162 9.39 17.90 -7.62
CA GLU A 162 8.70 17.21 -8.70
C GLU A 162 8.54 15.73 -8.34
N ALA A 163 7.31 15.24 -8.46
CA ALA A 163 6.95 13.86 -8.20
C ALA A 163 6.02 13.33 -9.29
N THR A 164 6.01 12.01 -9.48
CA THR A 164 5.18 11.34 -10.48
C THR A 164 4.17 10.44 -9.80
N VAL A 165 2.91 10.53 -10.22
CA VAL A 165 1.86 9.61 -9.80
C VAL A 165 2.05 8.27 -10.51
N ASP A 166 2.09 7.17 -9.75
CA ASP A 166 2.40 5.83 -10.26
C ASP A 166 1.40 4.77 -9.77
N THR A 167 1.44 3.60 -10.42
CA THR A 167 0.66 2.43 -10.02
C THR A 167 1.24 1.75 -8.79
N LEU A 168 0.36 1.13 -8.01
CA LEU A 168 0.73 0.19 -6.95
C LEU A 168 0.74 -1.25 -7.48
N PRO A 169 1.63 -2.13 -6.99
CA PRO A 169 2.73 -1.84 -6.06
C PRO A 169 3.90 -1.08 -6.74
N PHE A 170 4.81 -0.49 -5.97
CA PHE A 170 6.02 0.14 -6.54
C PHE A 170 7.07 -0.91 -6.94
N VAL A 171 7.19 -1.98 -6.14
CA VAL A 171 8.12 -3.08 -6.37
C VAL A 171 7.33 -4.32 -6.79
N ASP A 172 7.88 -5.11 -7.73
CA ASP A 172 7.28 -6.36 -8.22
C ASP A 172 5.84 -6.20 -8.74
N LYS A 173 5.64 -5.22 -9.65
CA LYS A 173 4.34 -4.93 -10.30
C LYS A 173 3.67 -6.16 -10.91
N GLU A 174 4.47 -7.12 -11.38
CA GLU A 174 4.01 -8.35 -12.03
C GLU A 174 3.79 -9.52 -11.04
N LYS A 175 4.04 -9.30 -9.75
CA LYS A 175 3.90 -10.29 -8.66
C LYS A 175 4.68 -11.59 -8.95
N ARG A 176 5.89 -11.45 -9.45
CA ARG A 176 6.79 -12.56 -9.82
C ARG A 176 7.57 -13.09 -8.62
N LEU A 177 7.85 -12.29 -7.60
CA LEU A 177 8.67 -12.71 -6.45
C LEU A 177 8.03 -13.87 -5.66
N PRO A 178 6.71 -13.91 -5.40
CA PRO A 178 6.10 -15.08 -4.77
C PRO A 178 6.04 -16.30 -5.70
N ARG A 179 5.94 -16.08 -7.02
CA ARG A 179 5.72 -17.14 -8.02
C ARG A 179 7.00 -17.83 -8.49
N ALA A 180 8.12 -17.12 -8.56
CA ALA A 180 9.38 -17.62 -9.11
C ALA A 180 9.97 -18.82 -8.33
N ILE A 181 9.49 -19.08 -7.12
CA ILE A 181 9.96 -20.14 -6.22
C ILE A 181 9.04 -21.38 -6.27
N TRP A 182 7.78 -21.25 -6.71
CA TRP A 182 6.83 -22.37 -6.79
C TRP A 182 6.92 -23.09 -8.14
N ARG A 183 7.50 -24.29 -8.15
CA ARG A 183 7.57 -25.21 -9.32
C ARG A 183 6.54 -26.36 -9.24
N GLY A 184 5.39 -26.13 -8.59
CA GLY A 184 4.29 -27.09 -8.54
C GLY A 184 3.28 -26.86 -9.68
N PRO A 185 2.60 -27.90 -10.18
CA PRO A 185 1.62 -27.74 -11.25
C PRO A 185 0.46 -26.83 -10.82
N LEU A 186 0.05 -25.94 -11.73
CA LEU A 186 -1.23 -25.25 -11.61
C LEU A 186 -2.31 -26.31 -11.84
N ALA A 187 -3.11 -26.60 -10.82
CA ALA A 187 -4.33 -27.39 -11.01
C ALA A 187 -5.25 -26.61 -11.98
N GLY A 188 -5.71 -27.32 -13.02
CA GLY A 188 -6.53 -26.79 -14.11
C GLY A 188 -8.00 -26.58 -13.77
#